data_AF-A0A3C1USZ1-F1
#
_entry.id   AF-A0A3C1USZ1-F1
#
_cell.length_a   1.000
_cell.length_b   1.000
_cell.length_c   1.000
_cell.angle_alpha   90.00
_cell.angle_beta   90.00
_cell.angle_gamma   90.00
#
_symmetry.space_group_name_H-M   'P 1'
#
loop_
_entity.id
_entity.type
_entity.pdbx_description
1 polymer ?
#
loop_
_entity_poly.entity_id
_entity_poly.type
_entity_poly.pdbx_seq_one_letter_code
_entity_poly.pdbx_strand_id
1 'polypeptide(L)'
;NPTEEIDCLQEAIQLKEGIKNFIFSENLLGHSEWGNLEEIFKQAKEQNETFQVIVIARATSNAAKNQNYPFYYETLYRPLTYEASGEIHLARGAQEIPDSQKSLSGGITKQPELFDKSITVLLVEDHPINIQQMTILLKRLGIIPDFARNGLEAVEAVKKKVYDVLLMDCQMPVMDGIEATREIRKLYSKGSLVKNPYIIAITAFALKGDREKCLEAGMDNYISKPVYKKDVIETLKIALKTEKSGVSKSNFNSDQTKKYPSDAESAFEKLRSELSQEAALTLTQALIEMLPGKRQELERTFETDERETISRFGHSMKSICRMNGLHELAELTAELEVSAKDLNKQDLEDLIKVIQREIKDAEINLTKLVQTHSLTV
;
A
#
# COMPACT_ATOMS: atom_id res chain seq x y z
N ASN A 1 -4.52 1.18 -34.24
CA ASN A 1 -5.20 2.48 -34.34
C ASN A 1 -5.85 2.70 -32.97
N PRO A 2 -5.53 3.77 -32.21
CA PRO A 2 -5.98 3.92 -30.83
C PRO A 2 -7.50 3.83 -30.65
N THR A 3 -8.28 4.35 -31.62
CA THR A 3 -9.74 4.30 -31.60
C THR A 3 -10.26 2.86 -31.74
N GLU A 4 -9.70 2.06 -32.66
CA GLU A 4 -10.04 0.63 -32.80
C GLU A 4 -9.69 -0.19 -31.55
N GLU A 5 -8.59 0.14 -30.87
CA GLU A 5 -8.19 -0.55 -29.64
C GLU A 5 -9.13 -0.22 -28.46
N ILE A 6 -9.70 0.98 -28.40
CA ILE A 6 -10.72 1.38 -27.42
C ILE A 6 -12.07 0.71 -27.71
N ASP A 7 -12.49 0.67 -28.97
CA ASP A 7 -13.74 0.01 -29.37
C ASP A 7 -13.71 -1.49 -29.05
N CYS A 8 -12.59 -2.17 -29.36
CA CYS A 8 -12.38 -3.57 -28.97
C CYS A 8 -12.41 -3.78 -27.45
N LEU A 9 -11.90 -2.83 -26.67
CA LEU A 9 -11.94 -2.90 -25.21
C LEU A 9 -13.38 -2.79 -24.69
N GLN A 10 -14.15 -1.84 -25.21
CA GLN A 10 -15.56 -1.67 -24.83
C GLN A 10 -16.38 -2.90 -25.18
N GLU A 11 -16.17 -3.46 -26.37
CA GLU A 11 -16.83 -4.69 -26.81
C GLU A 11 -16.43 -5.88 -25.93
N ALA A 12 -15.13 -6.06 -25.63
CA ALA A 12 -14.65 -7.13 -24.75
C ALA A 12 -15.20 -7.03 -23.32
N ILE A 13 -15.33 -5.82 -22.77
CA ILE A 13 -15.95 -5.58 -21.45
C ILE A 13 -17.45 -5.88 -21.49
N GLN A 14 -18.13 -5.57 -22.61
CA GLN A 14 -19.56 -5.89 -22.77
C GLN A 14 -19.83 -7.38 -22.98
N LEU A 15 -18.89 -8.13 -23.57
CA LEU A 15 -19.03 -9.56 -23.87
C LEU A 15 -18.90 -10.48 -22.64
N LYS A 16 -18.53 -9.94 -21.46
CA LYS A 16 -18.75 -10.49 -20.11
C LYS A 16 -18.31 -11.93 -19.76
N GLU A 17 -17.49 -12.62 -20.55
CA GLU A 17 -17.03 -13.97 -20.14
C GLU A 17 -15.51 -14.18 -20.28
N GLY A 18 -14.86 -14.36 -19.12
CA GLY A 18 -13.58 -15.08 -18.99
C GLY A 18 -12.30 -14.28 -19.23
N ILE A 19 -12.37 -13.05 -19.73
CA ILE A 19 -11.19 -12.22 -19.99
C ILE A 19 -10.68 -11.61 -18.68
N LYS A 20 -9.57 -12.15 -18.16
CA LYS A 20 -8.94 -11.66 -16.93
C LYS A 20 -7.81 -10.67 -17.16
N ASN A 21 -7.26 -10.59 -18.38
CA ASN A 21 -6.09 -9.78 -18.69
C ASN A 21 -6.31 -9.04 -20.01
N PHE A 22 -6.07 -7.73 -20.01
CA PHE A 22 -6.05 -6.89 -21.19
C PHE A 22 -4.61 -6.44 -21.47
N ILE A 23 -4.18 -6.56 -22.72
CA ILE A 23 -2.82 -6.23 -23.14
C ILE A 23 -2.89 -5.11 -24.17
N PHE A 24 -2.28 -3.96 -23.86
CA PHE A 24 -2.34 -2.76 -24.69
C PHE A 24 -0.96 -2.33 -25.18
N SER A 25 -0.90 -1.60 -26.30
CA SER A 25 0.32 -0.94 -26.75
C SER A 25 0.48 0.43 -26.05
N GLU A 26 1.71 0.86 -25.78
CA GLU A 26 2.02 2.18 -25.21
C GLU A 26 1.42 3.36 -25.99
N ASN A 27 1.12 3.17 -27.27
CA ASN A 27 0.54 4.19 -28.13
C ASN A 27 -0.88 4.63 -27.70
N LEU A 28 -1.58 3.81 -26.92
CA LEU A 28 -2.86 4.21 -26.29
C LEU A 28 -2.66 5.24 -25.17
N LEU A 29 -1.52 5.24 -24.49
CA LEU A 29 -1.29 6.05 -23.29
C LEU A 29 -0.98 7.52 -23.59
N GLY A 30 -0.67 7.86 -24.84
CA GLY A 30 -0.34 9.23 -25.28
C GLY A 30 -1.51 10.01 -25.86
N HIS A 31 -2.70 9.41 -25.98
CA HIS A 31 -3.86 10.05 -26.59
C HIS A 31 -4.68 10.84 -25.55
N SER A 32 -5.19 12.00 -25.96
CA SER A 32 -6.03 12.89 -25.15
C SER A 32 -7.36 12.28 -24.69
N GLU A 33 -7.70 11.08 -25.18
CA GLU A 33 -8.91 10.32 -24.84
C GLU A 33 -8.74 9.46 -23.57
N TRP A 34 -7.67 9.66 -22.82
CA TRP A 34 -7.40 8.97 -21.54
C TRP A 34 -8.58 9.05 -20.55
N GLY A 35 -9.37 10.13 -20.60
CA GLY A 35 -10.60 10.26 -19.81
C GLY A 35 -11.62 9.14 -20.08
N ASN A 36 -11.70 8.62 -21.31
CA ASN A 36 -12.61 7.53 -21.65
C ASN A 36 -12.15 6.19 -21.07
N LEU A 37 -10.83 5.92 -21.02
CA LEU A 37 -10.30 4.64 -20.49
C LEU A 37 -10.48 4.50 -18.98
N GLU A 38 -10.25 5.57 -18.21
CA GLU A 38 -10.52 5.55 -16.77
C GLU A 38 -12.00 5.25 -16.47
N GLU A 39 -12.90 5.85 -17.24
CA GLU A 39 -14.35 5.65 -17.08
C GLU A 39 -14.77 4.24 -17.48
N ILE A 40 -14.19 3.69 -18.56
CA ILE A 40 -14.38 2.30 -18.99
C ILE A 40 -13.91 1.31 -17.90
N PHE A 41 -12.72 1.52 -17.33
CA PHE A 41 -12.21 0.65 -16.26
C PHE A 41 -12.99 0.81 -14.95
N LYS A 42 -13.45 2.03 -14.65
CA LYS A 42 -14.34 2.28 -13.51
C LYS A 42 -15.68 1.56 -13.67
N GLN A 43 -16.29 1.60 -14.85
CA GLN A 43 -17.51 0.86 -15.17
C GLN A 43 -17.30 -0.66 -15.05
N ALA A 44 -16.18 -1.17 -15.57
CA ALA A 44 -15.85 -2.59 -15.45
C ALA A 44 -15.64 -3.02 -13.99
N LYS A 45 -15.04 -2.16 -13.15
CA LYS A 45 -14.91 -2.38 -11.70
C LYS A 45 -16.26 -2.36 -10.97
N GLU A 46 -17.15 -1.41 -11.32
CA GLU A 46 -18.52 -1.35 -10.78
C GLU A 46 -19.33 -2.60 -11.11
N GLN A 47 -18.99 -3.28 -12.21
CA GLN A 47 -19.61 -4.54 -12.64
C GLN A 47 -18.97 -5.81 -12.06
N ASN A 48 -18.12 -5.68 -11.03
CA ASN A 48 -17.57 -6.77 -10.23
C ASN A 48 -16.57 -7.69 -10.94
N GLU A 49 -16.00 -7.27 -12.07
CA GLU A 49 -14.98 -8.04 -12.80
C GLU A 49 -13.57 -7.60 -12.39
N THR A 50 -12.77 -8.56 -11.91
CA THR A 50 -11.33 -8.35 -11.68
C THR A 50 -10.58 -8.64 -12.97
N PHE A 51 -10.14 -7.61 -13.68
CA PHE A 51 -9.25 -7.74 -14.83
C PHE A 51 -7.91 -7.00 -14.60
N GLN A 52 -6.84 -7.50 -15.19
CA GLN A 52 -5.49 -6.95 -15.13
C GLN A 52 -5.18 -6.20 -16.43
N VAL A 53 -4.52 -5.04 -16.32
CA VAL A 53 -4.09 -4.25 -17.48
C VAL A 53 -2.57 -4.32 -17.61
N ILE A 54 -2.10 -4.89 -18.72
CA ILE A 54 -0.69 -5.03 -19.08
C ILE A 54 -0.38 -4.11 -20.26
N VAL A 55 0.68 -3.33 -20.20
CA VAL A 55 1.07 -2.44 -21.31
C VAL A 55 2.37 -2.88 -21.94
N ILE A 56 2.36 -3.04 -23.25
CA ILE A 56 3.53 -3.29 -24.09
C ILE A 56 4.14 -1.94 -24.49
N ALA A 57 5.31 -1.63 -23.94
CA ALA A 57 6.05 -0.41 -24.16
C ALA A 57 7.43 -0.65 -24.78
N ARG A 58 8.04 0.41 -25.29
CA ARG A 58 9.49 0.47 -25.47
C ARG A 58 10.12 0.82 -24.12
N ALA A 59 11.28 0.23 -23.81
CA ALA A 59 11.99 0.49 -22.56
C ALA A 59 12.29 1.98 -22.30
N THR A 60 12.34 2.78 -23.36
CA THR A 60 12.64 4.22 -23.31
C THR A 60 11.42 5.14 -23.26
N SER A 61 10.19 4.61 -23.29
CA SER A 61 9.00 5.45 -23.41
C SER A 61 8.56 6.07 -22.08
N ASN A 62 7.89 7.22 -22.15
CA ASN A 62 7.30 7.86 -20.97
C ASN A 62 6.14 7.03 -20.38
N ALA A 63 5.48 6.22 -21.21
CA ALA A 63 4.49 5.24 -20.76
C ALA A 63 5.09 4.22 -19.77
N ALA A 64 6.34 3.79 -20.00
CA ALA A 64 7.06 2.92 -19.07
C ALA A 64 7.43 3.59 -17.74
N LYS A 65 7.49 4.93 -17.71
CA LYS A 65 7.90 5.73 -16.55
C LYS A 65 6.70 6.20 -15.69
N ASN A 66 5.49 6.25 -16.26
CA ASN A 66 4.33 6.81 -15.60
C ASN A 66 3.41 5.70 -15.05
N GLN A 67 3.72 5.21 -13.85
CA GLN A 67 2.98 4.12 -13.17
C GLN A 67 1.76 4.60 -12.36
N ASN A 68 1.39 5.88 -12.46
CA ASN A 68 0.35 6.52 -11.63
C ASN A 68 -1.10 6.17 -12.01
N TYR A 69 -1.32 5.06 -12.69
CA TYR A 69 -2.64 4.71 -13.18
C TYR A 69 -3.33 3.68 -12.27
N PRO A 70 -4.56 3.96 -11.78
CA PRO A 70 -5.21 3.17 -10.74
C PRO A 70 -5.54 1.71 -11.13
N PHE A 71 -5.44 1.36 -12.41
CA PHE A 71 -5.75 0.03 -12.95
C PHE A 71 -4.53 -0.70 -13.54
N TYR A 72 -3.33 -0.10 -13.44
CA TYR A 72 -2.12 -0.62 -14.05
C TYR A 72 -1.56 -1.82 -13.26
N TYR A 73 -1.27 -2.91 -13.98
CA TYR A 73 -0.71 -4.13 -13.40
C TYR A 73 0.78 -4.28 -13.73
N GLU A 74 1.19 -4.21 -15.00
CA GLU A 74 2.57 -4.45 -15.42
C GLU A 74 2.91 -3.79 -16.79
N THR A 75 4.19 -3.47 -17.02
CA THR A 75 4.73 -3.08 -18.34
C THR A 75 5.55 -4.22 -18.93
N LEU A 76 5.24 -4.68 -20.15
CA LEU A 76 6.09 -5.56 -20.94
C LEU A 76 6.90 -4.75 -21.96
N TYR A 77 8.16 -5.12 -22.18
CA TYR A 77 9.03 -4.40 -23.12
C TYR A 77 9.22 -5.13 -24.45
N ARG A 78 9.08 -4.40 -25.56
CA ARG A 78 9.43 -4.90 -26.90
C ARG A 78 10.96 -5.12 -27.02
N PRO A 79 11.41 -6.13 -27.78
CA PRO A 79 10.61 -7.00 -28.65
C PRO A 79 10.09 -8.28 -27.95
N LEU A 80 8.79 -8.54 -28.11
CA LEU A 80 8.08 -9.71 -27.57
C LEU A 80 7.63 -10.63 -28.71
N THR A 81 7.57 -11.92 -28.45
CA THR A 81 6.94 -12.95 -29.30
C THR A 81 5.84 -13.65 -28.50
N TYR A 82 4.89 -14.29 -29.17
CA TYR A 82 3.84 -15.07 -28.51
C TYR A 82 3.70 -16.44 -29.15
N GLU A 83 3.37 -17.44 -28.34
CA GLU A 83 3.03 -18.78 -28.80
C GLU A 83 1.52 -18.92 -29.04
N ALA A 84 1.12 -19.96 -29.80
CA ALA A 84 -0.30 -20.26 -30.05
C ALA A 84 -1.08 -20.61 -28.77
N SER A 85 -0.37 -20.98 -27.69
CA SER A 85 -0.89 -21.18 -26.34
C SER A 85 -1.27 -19.88 -25.61
N GLY A 86 -0.92 -18.72 -26.18
CA GLY A 86 -1.08 -17.41 -25.55
C GLY A 86 0.07 -17.01 -24.63
N GLU A 87 1.13 -17.81 -24.54
CA GLU A 87 2.34 -17.45 -23.77
C GLU A 87 3.13 -16.35 -24.50
N ILE A 88 3.63 -15.38 -23.74
CA ILE A 88 4.41 -14.24 -24.24
C ILE A 88 5.86 -14.39 -23.79
N HIS A 89 6.79 -14.21 -24.72
CA HIS A 89 8.23 -14.37 -24.53
C HIS A 89 9.00 -13.17 -25.07
N LEU A 90 10.26 -13.00 -24.67
CA LEU A 90 11.18 -12.11 -25.38
C LEU A 90 11.53 -12.70 -26.75
N ALA A 91 11.59 -11.85 -27.77
CA ALA A 91 11.94 -12.29 -29.12
C ALA A 91 13.36 -12.86 -29.18
N ARG A 92 13.55 -13.94 -29.93
CA ARG A 92 14.87 -14.55 -30.16
C ARG A 92 15.83 -13.50 -30.73
N GLY A 93 16.94 -13.23 -30.04
CA GLY A 93 17.95 -12.24 -30.44
C GLY A 93 17.73 -10.82 -29.90
N ALA A 94 16.70 -10.60 -29.06
CA ALA A 94 16.63 -9.40 -28.24
C ALA A 94 17.88 -9.31 -27.34
N GLN A 95 18.51 -8.14 -27.26
CA GLN A 95 19.49 -7.91 -26.19
C GLN A 95 18.80 -8.13 -24.85
N GLU A 96 19.48 -8.80 -23.92
CA GLU A 96 19.00 -8.84 -22.54
C GLU A 96 18.72 -7.41 -22.08
N ILE A 97 17.51 -7.19 -21.59
CA ILE A 97 17.14 -5.96 -20.91
C ILE A 97 18.18 -5.78 -19.78
N PRO A 98 18.90 -4.65 -19.70
CA PRO A 98 19.87 -4.40 -18.64
C PRO A 98 19.25 -4.66 -17.26
N ASP A 99 20.01 -5.13 -16.28
CA ASP A 99 19.45 -5.45 -14.95
C ASP A 99 18.78 -4.24 -14.28
N SER A 100 19.20 -3.01 -14.62
CA SER A 100 18.55 -1.75 -14.21
C SER A 100 17.19 -1.49 -14.86
N GLN A 101 16.85 -2.22 -15.92
CA GLN A 101 15.56 -2.17 -16.62
C GLN A 101 14.73 -3.45 -16.41
N LYS A 102 15.33 -4.54 -15.92
CA LYS A 102 14.60 -5.74 -15.45
C LYS A 102 13.77 -5.46 -14.19
N SER A 103 14.09 -4.43 -13.41
CA SER A 103 13.28 -3.98 -12.27
C SER A 103 11.98 -3.27 -12.69
N LEU A 104 11.93 -2.73 -13.92
CA LEU A 104 10.77 -2.01 -14.47
C LEU A 104 9.72 -2.95 -15.10
N SER A 105 10.16 -4.10 -15.60
CA SER A 105 9.29 -5.22 -15.99
C SER A 105 9.37 -6.25 -14.86
N GLY A 106 8.39 -6.28 -13.96
CA GLY A 106 8.25 -7.38 -13.01
C GLY A 106 7.91 -8.65 -13.76
N GLY A 107 8.88 -9.19 -14.52
CA GLY A 107 8.63 -10.03 -15.66
C GLY A 107 7.82 -11.25 -15.33
N ILE A 108 7.06 -11.70 -16.33
CA ILE A 108 6.41 -13.01 -16.43
C ILE A 108 7.48 -14.12 -16.32
N THR A 109 7.98 -14.33 -15.12
CA THR A 109 8.02 -15.69 -14.60
C THR A 109 6.72 -15.81 -13.83
N LYS A 110 5.89 -16.82 -14.14
CA LYS A 110 4.86 -17.28 -13.21
C LYS A 110 5.53 -17.31 -11.84
N GLN A 111 5.29 -16.30 -10.99
CA GLN A 111 5.51 -16.53 -9.57
C GLN A 111 4.62 -17.74 -9.30
N PRO A 112 5.17 -18.87 -8.84
CA PRO A 112 4.36 -20.04 -8.54
C PRO A 112 3.19 -19.52 -7.71
N GLU A 113 1.96 -19.83 -8.12
CA GLU A 113 0.76 -19.34 -7.44
C GLU A 113 1.00 -19.49 -5.94
N LEU A 114 1.28 -18.37 -5.26
CA LEU A 114 1.71 -18.40 -3.86
C LEU A 114 0.60 -18.96 -2.97
N PHE A 115 -0.62 -18.95 -3.52
CA PHE A 115 -1.87 -19.40 -2.96
C PHE A 115 -2.61 -20.21 -4.03
N ASP A 116 -3.01 -21.44 -3.68
CA ASP A 116 -3.73 -22.37 -4.59
C ASP A 116 -5.17 -21.93 -4.93
N LYS A 117 -5.66 -20.84 -4.34
CA LYS A 117 -7.00 -20.29 -4.54
C LYS A 117 -6.91 -18.76 -4.70
N SER A 118 -7.78 -18.21 -5.56
CA SER A 118 -8.00 -16.75 -5.62
C SER A 118 -8.48 -16.24 -4.26
N ILE A 119 -7.85 -15.17 -3.76
CA ILE A 119 -8.12 -14.57 -2.46
C ILE A 119 -8.65 -13.13 -2.65
N THR A 120 -9.77 -12.83 -2.01
CA THR A 120 -10.37 -11.48 -2.00
C THR A 120 -9.93 -10.75 -0.74
N VAL A 121 -9.14 -9.69 -0.90
CA VAL A 121 -8.55 -8.94 0.21
C VAL A 121 -9.12 -7.52 0.27
N LEU A 122 -9.45 -7.05 1.47
CA LEU A 122 -9.73 -5.64 1.76
C LEU A 122 -8.56 -5.07 2.57
N LEU A 123 -7.88 -4.04 2.05
CA LEU A 123 -6.93 -3.24 2.80
C LEU A 123 -7.64 -2.05 3.44
N VAL A 124 -7.45 -1.88 4.74
CA VAL A 124 -8.00 -0.76 5.51
C VAL A 124 -6.85 0.01 6.16
N GLU A 125 -6.57 1.20 5.62
CA GLU A 125 -5.45 2.06 6.01
C GLU A 125 -5.80 3.50 5.62
N ASP A 126 -5.56 4.46 6.50
CA ASP A 126 -5.92 5.87 6.29
C ASP A 126 -4.82 6.65 5.55
N HIS A 127 -3.56 6.23 5.69
CA HIS A 127 -2.43 6.97 5.15
C HIS A 127 -2.12 6.58 3.68
N PRO A 128 -2.14 7.52 2.71
CA PRO A 128 -1.93 7.21 1.29
C PRO A 128 -0.61 6.51 0.97
N ILE A 129 0.49 6.88 1.63
CA ILE A 129 1.81 6.25 1.42
C ILE A 129 1.79 4.79 1.86
N ASN A 130 1.12 4.47 2.98
CA ASN A 130 1.02 3.10 3.48
C ASN A 130 0.08 2.26 2.60
N ILE A 131 -1.04 2.85 2.15
CA ILE A 131 -1.93 2.24 1.15
C ILE A 131 -1.12 1.88 -0.10
N GLN A 132 -0.34 2.82 -0.63
CA GLN A 132 0.47 2.60 -1.82
C GLN A 132 1.52 1.51 -1.62
N GLN A 133 2.28 1.56 -0.52
CA GLN A 133 3.28 0.54 -0.18
C GLN A 133 2.66 -0.87 -0.11
N MET A 134 1.54 -1.01 0.61
CA MET A 134 0.86 -2.29 0.76
C MET A 134 0.22 -2.76 -0.55
N THR A 135 -0.29 -1.84 -1.36
CA THR A 135 -0.82 -2.14 -2.70
C THR A 135 0.27 -2.73 -3.58
N ILE A 136 1.45 -2.11 -3.64
CA ILE A 136 2.59 -2.61 -4.43
C ILE A 136 3.01 -3.99 -3.92
N LEU A 137 3.07 -4.18 -2.60
CA LEU A 137 3.40 -5.46 -1.98
C LEU A 137 2.40 -6.55 -2.37
N LEU A 138 1.10 -6.30 -2.21
CA LEU A 138 0.04 -7.27 -2.50
C LEU A 138 -0.04 -7.59 -4.00
N LYS A 139 0.10 -6.59 -4.87
CA LYS A 139 0.15 -6.79 -6.32
C LYS A 139 1.30 -7.73 -6.72
N ARG A 140 2.47 -7.60 -6.09
CA ARG A 140 3.62 -8.51 -6.29
C ARG A 140 3.37 -9.94 -5.80
N LEU A 141 2.34 -10.16 -4.96
CA LEU A 141 1.85 -11.47 -4.56
C LEU A 141 0.72 -11.98 -5.45
N GLY A 142 0.36 -11.25 -6.52
CA GLY A 142 -0.77 -11.57 -7.40
C GLY A 142 -2.14 -11.20 -6.82
N ILE A 143 -2.18 -10.38 -5.76
CA ILE A 143 -3.42 -9.97 -5.07
C ILE A 143 -3.78 -8.53 -5.45
N ILE A 144 -5.01 -8.31 -5.89
CA ILE A 144 -5.58 -6.97 -6.10
C ILE A 144 -6.54 -6.68 -4.93
N PRO A 145 -6.13 -5.87 -3.94
CA PRO A 145 -7.00 -5.55 -2.83
C PRO A 145 -8.05 -4.48 -3.21
N ASP A 146 -9.21 -4.55 -2.57
CA ASP A 146 -10.08 -3.38 -2.41
C ASP A 146 -9.54 -2.51 -1.26
N PHE A 147 -9.99 -1.25 -1.19
CA PHE A 147 -9.50 -0.28 -0.20
C PHE A 147 -10.62 0.38 0.58
N ALA A 148 -10.35 0.63 1.86
CA ALA A 148 -11.13 1.49 2.74
C ALA A 148 -10.18 2.40 3.53
N ARG A 149 -10.56 3.67 3.72
CA ARG A 149 -9.70 4.70 4.36
C ARG A 149 -9.93 4.86 5.86
N ASN A 150 -10.89 4.14 6.43
CA ASN A 150 -11.21 4.15 7.86
C ASN A 150 -12.10 2.93 8.19
N GLY A 151 -12.35 2.72 9.49
CA GLY A 151 -13.17 1.62 9.97
C GLY A 151 -14.62 1.62 9.45
N LEU A 152 -15.22 2.79 9.25
CA LEU A 152 -16.61 2.91 8.78
C LEU A 152 -16.73 2.43 7.32
N GLU A 153 -15.81 2.87 6.46
CA GLU A 153 -15.74 2.39 5.07
C GLU A 153 -15.50 0.88 5.01
N ALA A 154 -14.70 0.32 5.92
CA ALA A 154 -14.49 -1.12 5.98
C ALA A 154 -15.77 -1.89 6.36
N VAL A 155 -16.53 -1.38 7.34
CA VAL A 155 -17.83 -1.94 7.72
C VAL A 155 -18.82 -1.90 6.55
N GLU A 156 -18.86 -0.81 5.79
CA GLU A 156 -19.72 -0.71 4.60
C GLU A 156 -19.25 -1.60 3.45
N ALA A 157 -17.94 -1.76 3.27
CA ALA A 157 -17.37 -2.63 2.24
C ALA A 157 -17.77 -4.09 2.46
N VAL A 158 -17.65 -4.62 3.70
CA VAL A 158 -17.98 -6.02 3.99
C VAL A 158 -19.48 -6.34 3.88
N LYS A 159 -20.35 -5.33 4.00
CA LYS A 159 -21.79 -5.50 3.75
C LYS A 159 -22.11 -5.68 2.26
N LYS A 160 -21.29 -5.11 1.38
CA LYS A 160 -21.50 -5.08 -0.07
C LYS A 160 -20.82 -6.25 -0.78
N LYS A 161 -19.65 -6.67 -0.30
CA LYS A 161 -18.81 -7.69 -0.93
C LYS A 161 -18.27 -8.66 0.12
N VAL A 162 -18.14 -9.93 -0.28
CA VAL A 162 -17.54 -10.98 0.56
C VAL A 162 -16.02 -10.91 0.43
N TYR A 163 -15.34 -10.85 1.57
CA TYR A 163 -13.88 -10.86 1.65
C TYR A 163 -13.40 -12.11 2.38
N ASP A 164 -12.25 -12.63 1.94
CA ASP A 164 -11.55 -13.71 2.62
C ASP A 164 -10.71 -13.16 3.77
N VAL A 165 -10.01 -12.05 3.51
CA VAL A 165 -9.09 -11.43 4.45
C VAL A 165 -9.27 -9.92 4.47
N LEU A 166 -9.25 -9.35 5.68
CA LEU A 166 -9.10 -7.92 5.93
C LEU A 166 -7.72 -7.67 6.53
N LEU A 167 -6.95 -6.79 5.90
CA LEU A 167 -5.74 -6.20 6.47
C LEU A 167 -6.12 -4.86 7.08
N MET A 168 -6.17 -4.78 8.41
CA MET A 168 -6.81 -3.68 9.13
C MET A 168 -5.80 -2.91 9.96
N ASP A 169 -5.52 -1.64 9.63
CA ASP A 169 -4.79 -0.76 10.55
C ASP A 169 -5.59 -0.59 11.85
N CYS A 170 -4.94 -0.75 12.99
CA CYS A 170 -5.57 -0.55 14.28
C CYS A 170 -5.88 0.91 14.57
N GLN A 171 -5.10 1.85 14.03
CA GLN A 171 -5.19 3.28 14.38
C GLN A 171 -5.54 4.10 13.16
N MET A 172 -6.77 4.59 13.11
CA MET A 172 -7.28 5.42 12.02
C MET A 172 -8.26 6.46 12.57
N PRO A 173 -8.46 7.61 11.89
CA PRO A 173 -9.49 8.58 12.24
C PRO A 173 -10.91 8.02 11.98
N VAL A 174 -11.92 8.72 12.50
CA VAL A 174 -13.36 8.44 12.37
C VAL A 174 -13.81 7.17 13.11
N MET A 175 -13.28 6.02 12.74
CA MET A 175 -13.50 4.73 13.39
C MET A 175 -12.21 3.93 13.31
N ASP A 176 -11.70 3.53 14.46
CA ASP A 176 -10.46 2.75 14.54
C ASP A 176 -10.69 1.29 14.11
N GLY A 177 -9.59 0.57 13.84
CA GLY A 177 -9.68 -0.81 13.35
C GLY A 177 -10.22 -1.80 14.39
N ILE A 178 -10.07 -1.48 15.67
CA ILE A 178 -10.56 -2.30 16.79
C ILE A 178 -12.09 -2.20 16.88
N GLU A 179 -12.64 -1.00 16.84
CA GLU A 179 -14.08 -0.73 16.78
C GLU A 179 -14.70 -1.32 15.52
N ALA A 180 -14.09 -1.08 14.36
CA ALA A 180 -14.54 -1.66 13.09
C ALA A 180 -14.62 -3.18 13.16
N THR A 181 -13.61 -3.83 13.76
CA THR A 181 -13.60 -5.29 13.93
C THR A 181 -14.79 -5.75 14.78
N ARG A 182 -15.08 -5.09 15.91
CA ARG A 182 -16.22 -5.45 16.76
C ARG A 182 -17.55 -5.37 15.99
N GLU A 183 -17.74 -4.31 15.21
CA GLU A 183 -18.96 -4.16 14.40
C GLU A 183 -19.05 -5.20 13.27
N ILE A 184 -17.94 -5.53 12.59
CA ILE A 184 -17.91 -6.60 11.58
C ILE A 184 -18.29 -7.95 12.21
N ARG A 185 -17.73 -8.29 13.38
CA ARG A 185 -18.08 -9.54 14.10
C ARG A 185 -19.53 -9.57 14.54
N LYS A 186 -20.09 -8.43 14.96
CA LYS A 186 -21.50 -8.29 15.34
C LYS A 186 -22.43 -8.45 14.14
N LEU A 187 -22.08 -7.90 12.98
CA LEU A 187 -22.82 -8.09 11.72
C LEU A 187 -22.83 -9.57 11.31
N TYR A 188 -21.70 -10.26 11.39
CA TYR A 188 -21.64 -11.70 11.14
C TYR A 188 -22.51 -12.51 12.12
N SER A 189 -22.40 -12.22 13.41
CA SER A 189 -23.17 -12.93 14.46
C SER A 189 -24.69 -12.75 14.32
N LYS A 190 -25.13 -11.63 13.74
CA LYS A 190 -26.53 -11.35 13.41
C LYS A 190 -27.00 -11.97 12.09
N GLY A 191 -26.14 -12.71 11.39
CA GLY A 191 -26.42 -13.28 10.07
C GLY A 191 -26.48 -12.23 8.95
N SER A 192 -25.98 -11.01 9.20
CA SER A 192 -25.98 -9.93 8.20
C SER A 192 -24.82 -10.04 7.21
N LEU A 193 -23.81 -10.89 7.49
CA LEU A 193 -22.71 -11.18 6.58
C LEU A 193 -22.72 -12.66 6.17
N VAL A 194 -22.51 -12.92 4.89
CA VAL A 194 -22.46 -14.29 4.33
C VAL A 194 -21.27 -15.09 4.86
N LYS A 195 -20.14 -14.42 5.12
CA LYS A 195 -18.89 -15.00 5.58
C LYS A 195 -18.32 -14.16 6.71
N ASN A 196 -17.66 -14.81 7.66
CA ASN A 196 -16.81 -14.12 8.63
C ASN A 196 -15.42 -13.94 8.01
N PRO A 197 -15.01 -12.73 7.62
CA PRO A 197 -13.68 -12.54 7.06
C PRO A 197 -12.59 -12.78 8.10
N TYR A 198 -11.43 -13.26 7.68
CA TYR A 198 -10.25 -13.35 8.55
C TYR A 198 -9.63 -11.96 8.70
N ILE A 199 -9.57 -11.40 9.90
CA ILE A 199 -9.08 -10.03 10.15
C ILE A 199 -7.68 -10.09 10.72
N ILE A 200 -6.72 -9.52 9.99
CA ILE A 200 -5.33 -9.36 10.38
C ILE A 200 -5.11 -7.91 10.79
N ALA A 201 -4.77 -7.69 12.05
CA ALA A 201 -4.40 -6.39 12.58
C ALA A 201 -3.05 -5.92 11.98
N ILE A 202 -2.94 -4.68 11.54
CA ILE A 202 -1.68 -4.02 11.26
C ILE A 202 -1.46 -3.00 12.37
N THR A 203 -0.44 -3.19 13.21
CA THR A 203 -0.24 -2.36 14.41
C THR A 203 1.19 -1.84 14.53
N ALA A 204 1.34 -0.57 14.93
CA ALA A 204 2.63 0.03 15.28
C ALA A 204 3.15 -0.47 16.64
N PHE A 205 2.29 -1.05 17.48
CA PHE A 205 2.63 -1.53 18.81
C PHE A 205 2.33 -3.01 18.93
N ALA A 206 3.38 -3.82 18.99
CA ALA A 206 3.29 -5.22 19.38
C ALA A 206 3.73 -5.43 20.84
N LEU A 207 3.44 -4.44 21.69
CA LEU A 207 3.47 -4.59 23.14
C LEU A 207 2.32 -5.52 23.57
N LYS A 208 2.54 -6.26 24.65
CA LYS A 208 1.64 -7.32 25.13
C LYS A 208 0.18 -6.86 25.29
N GLY A 209 -0.05 -5.63 25.74
CA GLY A 209 -1.39 -5.07 25.96
C GLY A 209 -2.17 -4.71 24.69
N ASP A 210 -1.50 -4.30 23.59
CA ASP A 210 -2.20 -3.94 22.36
C ASP A 210 -2.63 -5.18 21.57
N ARG A 211 -1.85 -6.27 21.69
CA ARG A 211 -2.26 -7.58 21.20
C ARG A 211 -3.55 -8.06 21.88
N GLU A 212 -3.61 -7.97 23.21
CA GLU A 212 -4.78 -8.40 23.98
C GLU A 212 -6.03 -7.64 23.52
N LYS A 213 -5.93 -6.31 23.34
CA LYS A 213 -7.03 -5.51 22.78
C LYS A 213 -7.47 -5.97 21.38
N CYS A 214 -6.53 -6.28 20.49
CA CYS A 214 -6.85 -6.76 19.13
C CYS A 214 -7.59 -8.10 19.16
N LEU A 215 -7.13 -9.03 19.99
CA LEU A 215 -7.74 -10.36 20.13
C LEU A 215 -9.11 -10.29 20.83
N GLU A 216 -9.24 -9.47 21.87
CA GLU A 216 -10.50 -9.23 22.57
C GLU A 216 -11.55 -8.58 21.65
N ALA A 217 -11.11 -7.76 20.69
CA ALA A 217 -11.98 -7.21 19.65
C ALA A 217 -12.46 -8.28 18.66
N GLY A 218 -11.77 -9.42 18.57
CA GLY A 218 -12.08 -10.53 17.68
C GLY A 218 -11.25 -10.57 16.40
N MET A 219 -10.08 -9.93 16.35
CA MET A 219 -9.12 -10.09 15.25
C MET A 219 -8.47 -11.48 15.32
N ASP A 220 -8.15 -12.06 14.15
CA ASP A 220 -7.69 -13.44 14.05
C ASP A 220 -6.16 -13.56 14.04
N ASN A 221 -5.45 -12.52 13.59
CA ASN A 221 -3.99 -12.44 13.64
C ASN A 221 -3.52 -10.98 13.61
N TYR A 222 -2.20 -10.76 13.59
CA TYR A 222 -1.61 -9.43 13.50
C TYR A 222 -0.28 -9.44 12.75
N ILE A 223 0.11 -8.27 12.24
CA ILE A 223 1.41 -7.94 11.67
C ILE A 223 1.88 -6.64 12.31
N SER A 224 3.10 -6.62 12.85
CA SER A 224 3.70 -5.39 13.35
C SER A 224 4.23 -4.52 12.21
N LYS A 225 4.02 -3.21 12.28
CA LYS A 225 4.72 -2.24 11.43
C LYS A 225 6.21 -2.22 11.82
N PRO A 226 7.15 -2.00 10.87
CA PRO A 226 6.94 -1.93 9.42
C PRO A 226 6.52 -3.29 8.83
N VAL A 227 5.63 -3.26 7.85
CA VAL A 227 5.10 -4.47 7.21
C VAL A 227 6.02 -4.94 6.09
N TYR A 228 6.48 -6.19 6.16
CA TYR A 228 7.35 -6.80 5.15
C TYR A 228 6.66 -7.94 4.41
N LYS A 229 7.18 -8.27 3.21
CA LYS A 229 6.59 -9.26 2.31
C LYS A 229 6.42 -10.62 3.01
N LYS A 230 7.43 -11.04 3.77
CA LYS A 230 7.41 -12.31 4.50
C LYS A 230 6.26 -12.38 5.51
N ASP A 231 6.05 -11.31 6.28
CA ASP A 231 5.01 -11.25 7.31
C ASP A 231 3.62 -11.38 6.69
N VAL A 232 3.39 -10.70 5.57
CA VAL A 232 2.13 -10.78 4.81
C VAL A 232 1.91 -12.19 4.26
N ILE A 233 2.91 -12.78 3.59
CA ILE A 233 2.79 -14.14 3.05
C ILE A 233 2.47 -15.16 4.14
N GLU A 234 3.19 -15.12 5.26
CA GLU A 234 2.99 -16.05 6.37
C GLU A 234 1.59 -15.93 6.94
N THR A 235 1.13 -14.71 7.17
CA THR A 235 -0.18 -14.46 7.77
C THR A 235 -1.33 -14.80 6.82
N LEU A 236 -1.20 -14.51 5.52
CA LEU A 236 -2.18 -14.91 4.50
C LEU A 236 -2.24 -16.44 4.34
N LYS A 237 -1.10 -17.14 4.38
CA LYS A 237 -1.06 -18.61 4.36
C LYS A 237 -1.76 -19.22 5.57
N ILE A 238 -1.63 -18.62 6.75
CA ILE A 238 -2.38 -19.04 7.94
C ILE A 238 -3.86 -18.83 7.67
N ALA A 239 -4.28 -17.62 7.30
CA ALA A 239 -5.68 -17.28 7.05
C ALA A 239 -6.37 -18.26 6.10
N LEU A 240 -5.72 -18.60 4.98
CA LEU A 240 -6.23 -19.51 3.96
C LEU A 240 -6.27 -20.99 4.37
N LYS A 241 -5.44 -21.42 5.33
CA LYS A 241 -5.47 -22.80 5.86
C LYS A 241 -6.58 -23.02 6.90
N THR A 242 -7.05 -21.95 7.53
CA THR A 242 -7.98 -22.01 8.67
C THR A 242 -9.44 -22.30 8.31
N GLU A 243 -9.76 -22.92 7.17
CA GLU A 243 -11.11 -23.46 6.92
C GLU A 243 -11.54 -24.50 7.99
N LYS A 244 -10.62 -24.98 8.84
CA LYS A 244 -10.94 -25.81 10.02
C LYS A 244 -10.05 -25.46 11.22
N SER A 245 -10.69 -25.01 12.29
CA SER A 245 -10.24 -25.04 13.70
C SER A 245 -9.15 -24.06 14.18
N GLY A 246 -9.54 -23.24 15.17
CA GLY A 246 -8.74 -22.94 16.37
C GLY A 246 -7.51 -22.05 16.20
N VAL A 247 -7.60 -20.82 16.74
CA VAL A 247 -6.53 -19.84 16.93
C VAL A 247 -5.17 -20.50 17.23
N SER A 248 -4.29 -20.56 16.25
CA SER A 248 -2.92 -21.03 16.44
C SER A 248 -2.08 -19.91 17.05
N LYS A 249 -1.58 -20.14 18.26
CA LYS A 249 -0.64 -19.27 18.95
C LYS A 249 0.72 -19.37 18.25
N SER A 250 1.02 -18.46 17.33
CA SER A 250 2.40 -18.28 16.85
C SER A 250 3.25 -17.60 17.94
N ASN A 251 4.49 -18.06 18.07
CA ASN A 251 5.44 -17.64 19.10
C ASN A 251 5.97 -16.22 18.82
N PHE A 252 5.86 -15.36 19.83
CA PHE A 252 6.39 -14.00 19.84
C PHE A 252 7.90 -14.02 20.12
N ASN A 253 8.71 -13.47 19.21
CA ASN A 253 10.05 -13.00 19.56
C ASN A 253 9.98 -11.50 19.89
N SER A 254 10.44 -11.16 21.08
CA SER A 254 10.24 -9.89 21.78
C SER A 254 11.35 -8.85 21.52
N ASP A 255 11.93 -8.80 20.32
CA ASP A 255 13.05 -7.89 20.02
C ASP A 255 12.64 -6.92 18.89
N GLN A 256 11.75 -5.97 19.21
CA GLN A 256 11.03 -5.14 18.23
C GLN A 256 11.73 -3.84 17.84
N THR A 257 12.68 -3.35 18.65
CA THR A 257 13.51 -2.18 18.31
C THR A 257 14.46 -2.47 17.15
N LYS A 258 14.69 -3.74 16.79
CA LYS A 258 15.51 -4.17 15.65
C LYS A 258 14.75 -4.26 14.32
N LYS A 259 13.43 -4.04 14.30
CA LYS A 259 12.62 -4.15 13.06
C LYS A 259 12.59 -2.86 12.25
N TYR A 260 12.69 -1.70 12.89
CA TYR A 260 12.68 -0.42 12.19
C TYR A 260 14.07 -0.12 11.57
N PRO A 261 14.11 0.54 10.41
CA PRO A 261 15.37 0.98 9.82
C PRO A 261 16.08 2.01 10.72
N SER A 262 17.41 1.96 10.75
CA SER A 262 18.24 2.86 11.56
C SER A 262 18.27 4.29 11.02
N ASP A 263 18.13 4.44 9.71
CA ASP A 263 18.26 5.69 8.97
C ASP A 263 17.49 5.60 7.64
N ALA A 264 17.35 6.73 6.96
CA ALA A 264 16.63 6.83 5.69
C ALA A 264 17.23 5.98 4.56
N GLU A 265 18.57 5.82 4.52
CA GLU A 265 19.26 4.97 3.54
C GLU A 265 18.87 3.49 3.74
N SER A 266 18.92 3.04 5.00
CA SER A 266 18.52 1.69 5.39
C SER A 266 17.04 1.43 5.13
N ALA A 267 16.18 2.44 5.34
CA ALA A 267 14.76 2.37 5.01
C ALA A 267 14.56 2.19 3.49
N PHE A 268 15.27 2.99 2.69
CA PHE A 268 15.24 2.93 1.24
C PHE A 268 15.72 1.57 0.72
N GLU A 269 16.87 1.09 1.20
CA GLU A 269 17.42 -0.21 0.80
C GLU A 269 16.48 -1.36 1.20
N LYS A 270 15.83 -1.25 2.36
CA LYS A 270 14.82 -2.22 2.77
C LYS A 270 13.61 -2.22 1.84
N LEU A 271 13.05 -1.05 1.51
CA LEU A 271 11.97 -0.93 0.51
C LEU A 271 12.39 -1.51 -0.83
N ARG A 272 13.61 -1.22 -1.27
CA ARG A 272 14.17 -1.74 -2.51
C ARG A 272 14.22 -3.26 -2.53
N SER A 273 14.74 -3.86 -1.45
CA SER A 273 14.88 -5.31 -1.33
C SER A 273 13.53 -6.06 -1.26
N GLU A 274 12.53 -5.47 -0.60
CA GLU A 274 11.21 -6.08 -0.41
C GLU A 274 10.32 -5.88 -1.65
N LEU A 275 10.45 -4.71 -2.29
CA LEU A 275 9.68 -4.28 -3.45
C LEU A 275 10.60 -4.16 -4.68
N SER A 276 11.00 -2.95 -5.08
CA SER A 276 11.95 -2.71 -6.17
C SER A 276 12.63 -1.35 -6.00
N GLN A 277 13.66 -1.07 -6.81
CA GLN A 277 14.32 0.24 -6.86
C GLN A 277 13.30 1.37 -7.10
N GLU A 278 12.41 1.18 -8.07
CA GLU A 278 11.41 2.18 -8.47
C GLU A 278 10.37 2.37 -7.38
N ALA A 279 9.86 1.28 -6.80
CA ALA A 279 8.92 1.40 -5.70
C ALA A 279 9.53 2.14 -4.50
N ALA A 280 10.81 1.88 -4.19
CA ALA A 280 11.54 2.62 -3.16
C ALA A 280 11.68 4.11 -3.51
N LEU A 281 12.05 4.44 -4.76
CA LEU A 281 12.13 5.82 -5.25
C LEU A 281 10.75 6.51 -5.18
N THR A 282 9.68 5.88 -5.68
CA THR A 282 8.33 6.44 -5.68
C THR A 282 7.82 6.68 -4.25
N LEU A 283 7.98 5.73 -3.34
CA LEU A 283 7.51 5.88 -1.96
C LEU A 283 8.31 6.95 -1.21
N THR A 284 9.63 7.01 -1.44
CA THR A 284 10.49 8.05 -0.86
C THR A 284 10.15 9.42 -1.43
N GLN A 285 9.84 9.51 -2.72
CA GLN A 285 9.40 10.74 -3.38
C GLN A 285 8.04 11.20 -2.83
N ALA A 286 7.09 10.29 -2.63
CA ALA A 286 5.80 10.60 -2.01
C ALA A 286 5.96 11.11 -0.56
N LEU A 287 6.93 10.56 0.18
CA LEU A 287 7.30 11.06 1.50
C LEU A 287 7.81 12.50 1.42
N ILE A 288 8.73 12.80 0.50
CA ILE A 288 9.26 14.16 0.27
C ILE A 288 8.13 15.15 -0.02
N GLU A 289 7.20 14.79 -0.91
CA GLU A 289 6.08 15.65 -1.31
C GLU A 289 5.08 15.91 -0.17
N MET A 290 4.94 14.97 0.75
CA MET A 290 4.03 15.08 1.89
C MET A 290 4.57 15.99 3.01
N LEU A 291 5.89 16.00 3.24
CA LEU A 291 6.53 16.70 4.36
C LEU A 291 6.23 18.22 4.42
N PRO A 292 6.29 19.00 3.31
CA PRO A 292 5.93 20.41 3.32
C PRO A 292 4.48 20.68 3.74
N GLY A 293 3.56 19.81 3.32
CA GLY A 293 2.15 19.88 3.69
C GLY A 293 1.95 19.66 5.19
N LYS A 294 2.64 18.66 5.77
CA LYS A 294 2.59 18.40 7.22
C LYS A 294 3.21 19.51 8.05
N ARG A 295 4.25 20.18 7.55
CA ARG A 295 4.82 21.37 8.21
C ARG A 295 3.79 22.50 8.34
N GLN A 296 3.03 22.77 7.28
CA GLN A 296 1.98 23.79 7.28
C GLN A 296 0.77 23.37 8.12
N GLU A 297 0.40 22.09 8.10
CA GLU A 297 -0.67 21.55 8.94
C GLU A 297 -0.36 21.78 10.43
N LEU A 298 0.86 21.43 10.86
CA LEU A 298 1.29 21.63 12.25
C LEU A 298 1.23 23.10 12.67
N GLU A 299 1.69 24.02 11.81
CA GLU A 299 1.63 25.47 12.04
C GLU A 299 0.20 25.95 12.28
N ARG A 300 -0.73 25.58 11.39
CA ARG A 300 -2.15 25.95 11.51
C ARG A 300 -2.80 25.38 12.77
N THR A 301 -2.53 24.11 13.08
CA THR A 301 -3.10 23.48 14.30
C THR A 301 -2.58 24.11 15.59
N PHE A 302 -1.37 24.66 15.57
CA PHE A 302 -0.83 25.43 16.69
C PHE A 302 -1.48 26.81 16.81
N GLU A 303 -1.71 27.50 15.70
CA GLU A 303 -2.40 28.81 15.69
C GLU A 303 -3.81 28.74 16.30
N THR A 304 -4.53 27.62 16.07
CA THR A 304 -5.87 27.38 16.64
C THR A 304 -5.86 26.80 18.06
N ASP A 305 -4.67 26.52 18.62
CA ASP A 305 -4.45 25.94 19.96
C ASP A 305 -5.19 24.60 20.20
N GLU A 306 -5.46 23.83 19.14
CA GLU A 306 -6.18 22.56 19.20
C GLU A 306 -5.29 21.41 19.72
N ARG A 307 -5.07 21.36 21.03
CA ARG A 307 -4.13 20.40 21.66
C ARG A 307 -4.38 18.94 21.34
N GLU A 308 -5.64 18.55 21.20
CA GLU A 308 -5.99 17.18 20.82
C GLU A 308 -5.60 16.87 19.38
N THR A 309 -5.81 17.83 18.46
CA THR A 309 -5.40 17.71 17.05
C THR A 309 -3.87 17.65 16.94
N ILE A 310 -3.15 18.46 17.71
CA ILE A 310 -1.67 18.44 17.76
C ILE A 310 -1.14 17.09 18.28
N SER A 311 -1.75 16.54 19.34
CA SER A 311 -1.39 15.22 19.86
C SER A 311 -1.61 14.11 18.82
N ARG A 312 -2.74 14.15 18.09
CA ARG A 312 -3.02 13.23 16.97
C ARG A 312 -2.05 13.39 15.81
N PHE A 313 -1.62 14.61 15.50
CA PHE A 313 -0.58 14.88 14.50
C PHE A 313 0.74 14.19 14.90
N GLY A 314 1.17 14.36 16.16
CA GLY A 314 2.38 13.71 16.69
C GLY A 314 2.31 12.19 16.54
N HIS A 315 1.18 11.59 16.91
CA HIS A 315 0.94 10.16 16.77
C HIS A 315 1.08 9.66 15.33
N SER A 316 0.41 10.31 14.37
CA SER A 316 0.47 9.94 12.96
C SER A 316 1.89 10.09 12.39
N MET A 317 2.52 11.24 12.62
CA MET A 317 3.87 11.52 12.11
C MET A 317 4.92 10.58 12.70
N LYS A 318 4.82 10.23 13.99
CA LYS A 318 5.72 9.28 14.65
C LYS A 318 5.84 7.97 13.89
N SER A 319 4.71 7.36 13.53
CA SER A 319 4.72 6.06 12.83
C SER A 319 5.38 6.18 11.45
N ILE A 320 5.03 7.22 10.69
CA ILE A 320 5.58 7.45 9.34
C ILE A 320 7.09 7.68 9.43
N CYS A 321 7.55 8.50 10.37
CA CYS A 321 8.96 8.81 10.54
C CYS A 321 9.78 7.58 10.92
N ARG A 322 9.31 6.76 11.88
CA ARG A 322 9.99 5.51 12.25
C ARG A 322 10.08 4.53 11.08
N MET A 323 9.01 4.37 10.31
CA MET A 323 9.00 3.46 9.15
C MET A 323 9.99 3.86 8.06
N ASN A 324 10.32 5.16 7.97
CA ASN A 324 11.21 5.70 6.95
C ASN A 324 12.60 6.09 7.51
N GLY A 325 12.94 5.63 8.72
CA GLY A 325 14.26 5.85 9.32
C GLY A 325 14.56 7.32 9.66
N LEU A 326 13.52 8.14 9.84
CA LEU A 326 13.65 9.53 10.30
C LEU A 326 13.60 9.56 11.84
N HIS A 327 14.66 9.07 12.48
CA HIS A 327 14.64 8.75 13.91
C HIS A 327 14.46 10.00 14.79
N GLU A 328 15.21 11.07 14.54
CA GLU A 328 15.09 12.33 15.29
C GLU A 328 13.67 12.89 15.22
N LEU A 329 13.11 12.95 14.00
CA LEU A 329 11.74 13.43 13.79
C LEU A 329 10.70 12.52 14.46
N ALA A 330 10.93 11.21 14.46
CA ALA A 330 10.06 10.26 15.16
C ALA A 330 10.05 10.47 16.68
N GLU A 331 11.19 10.76 17.30
CA GLU A 331 11.26 11.00 18.74
C GLU A 331 10.63 12.35 19.11
N LEU A 332 10.87 13.41 18.33
CA LEU A 332 10.25 14.71 18.55
C LEU A 332 8.72 14.66 18.39
N THR A 333 8.21 13.90 17.42
CA THR A 333 6.76 13.73 17.21
C THR A 333 6.12 12.82 18.26
N ALA A 334 6.88 11.87 18.81
CA ALA A 334 6.46 11.09 19.98
C ALA A 334 6.38 11.95 21.24
N GLU A 335 7.33 12.86 21.45
CA GLU A 335 7.27 13.84 22.53
C GLU A 335 6.04 14.74 22.37
N LEU A 336 5.82 15.28 21.16
CA LEU A 336 4.66 16.11 20.84
C LEU A 336 3.32 15.41 21.14
N GLU A 337 3.20 14.14 20.78
CA GLU A 337 2.00 13.33 21.04
C GLU A 337 1.65 13.29 22.54
N VAL A 338 2.65 13.09 23.40
CA VAL A 338 2.48 12.92 24.85
C VAL A 338 2.34 14.27 25.55
N SER A 339 3.16 15.24 25.19
CA SER A 339 3.32 16.49 25.94
C SER A 339 2.41 17.63 25.48
N ALA A 340 1.82 17.56 24.28
CA ALA A 340 1.05 18.67 23.71
C ALA A 340 -0.06 19.22 24.61
N LYS A 341 -0.70 18.36 25.42
CA LYS A 341 -1.78 18.75 26.33
C LYS A 341 -1.30 19.46 27.59
N ASP A 342 -0.09 19.16 28.04
CA ASP A 342 0.45 19.60 29.33
C ASP A 342 1.45 20.76 29.20
N LEU A 343 2.08 20.90 28.02
CA LEU A 343 3.01 22.00 27.76
C LEU A 343 2.32 23.36 27.75
N ASN A 344 2.96 24.34 28.39
CA ASN A 344 2.56 25.74 28.22
C ASN A 344 2.77 26.18 26.76
N LYS A 345 2.16 27.30 26.38
CA LYS A 345 2.16 27.76 24.99
C LYS A 345 3.56 28.03 24.42
N GLN A 346 4.48 28.55 25.23
CA GLN A 346 5.84 28.87 24.79
C GLN A 346 6.64 27.59 24.53
N ASP A 347 6.62 26.64 25.46
CA ASP A 347 7.37 25.38 25.32
C ASP A 347 6.82 24.54 24.16
N LEU A 348 5.49 24.56 23.95
CA LEU A 348 4.88 23.91 22.78
C LEU A 348 5.33 24.59 21.47
N GLU A 349 5.37 25.92 21.43
CA GLU A 349 5.83 26.65 20.25
C GLU A 349 7.29 26.30 19.90
N ASP A 350 8.14 26.20 20.91
CA ASP A 350 9.55 25.88 20.73
C ASP A 350 9.75 24.45 20.24
N LEU A 351 9.02 23.47 20.80
CA LEU A 351 9.01 22.08 20.30
C LEU A 351 8.52 22.01 18.85
N ILE A 352 7.45 22.72 18.51
CA ILE A 352 6.91 22.77 17.14
C ILE A 352 7.93 23.38 16.17
N LYS A 353 8.63 24.46 16.54
CA LYS A 353 9.69 25.04 15.70
C LYS A 353 10.83 24.07 15.44
N VAL A 354 11.20 23.26 16.44
CA VAL A 354 12.21 22.21 16.29
C VAL A 354 11.71 21.15 15.30
N ILE A 355 10.48 20.66 15.47
CA ILE A 355 9.86 19.69 14.55
C ILE A 355 9.79 20.23 13.12
N GLN A 356 9.39 21.49 12.93
CA GLN A 356 9.31 22.11 11.61
C GLN A 356 10.68 22.23 10.92
N ARG A 357 11.74 22.52 11.69
CA ARG A 357 13.12 22.52 11.18
C ARG A 357 13.53 21.11 10.78
N GLU A 358 13.29 20.12 11.64
CA GLU A 358 13.65 18.72 11.38
C GLU A 358 12.91 18.17 10.15
N ILE A 359 11.64 18.51 9.95
CA ILE A 359 10.89 18.18 8.72
C ILE A 359 11.60 18.73 7.48
N LYS A 360 12.11 19.97 7.53
CA LYS A 360 12.81 20.60 6.40
C LYS A 360 14.16 19.93 6.14
N ASP A 361 14.89 19.57 7.19
CA ASP A 361 16.17 18.88 7.06
C ASP A 361 15.98 17.46 6.50
N ALA A 362 14.94 16.74 6.96
CA ALA A 362 14.53 15.45 6.40
C ALA A 362 14.16 15.56 4.90
N GLU A 363 13.40 16.58 4.50
CA GLU A 363 13.05 16.86 3.09
C GLU A 363 14.32 16.99 2.22
N ILE A 364 15.31 17.77 2.67
CA ILE A 364 16.58 17.97 1.96
C ILE A 364 17.37 16.66 1.87
N ASN A 365 17.47 15.92 2.97
CA ASN A 365 18.25 14.69 3.03
C ASN A 365 17.63 13.58 2.17
N LEU A 366 16.32 13.40 2.24
CA LEU A 366 15.59 12.45 1.39
C LEU A 366 15.68 12.83 -0.10
N THR A 367 15.65 14.14 -0.43
CA THR A 367 15.84 14.59 -1.81
C THR A 367 17.22 14.21 -2.35
N LYS A 368 18.28 14.40 -1.55
CA LYS A 368 19.64 13.98 -1.92
C LYS A 368 19.73 12.46 -2.08
N LEU A 369 19.06 11.71 -1.21
CA LEU A 369 18.98 10.24 -1.27
C LEU A 369 18.36 9.79 -2.59
N VAL A 370 17.19 10.32 -2.95
CA VAL A 370 16.51 10.01 -4.21
C VAL A 370 17.37 10.38 -5.42
N GLN A 371 18.01 11.55 -5.41
CA GLN A 371 18.91 11.97 -6.50
C GLN A 371 20.09 11.00 -6.70
N THR A 372 20.70 10.57 -5.59
CA THR A 372 21.82 9.60 -5.62
C THR A 372 21.39 8.27 -6.22
N HIS A 373 20.25 7.73 -5.78
CA HIS A 373 19.72 6.44 -6.24
C HIS A 373 19.07 6.51 -7.62
N SER A 374 18.67 7.68 -8.10
CA SER A 374 18.14 7.90 -9.46
C SER A 374 19.23 7.96 -10.53
N LEU A 375 20.43 8.42 -10.18
CA LEU A 375 21.59 8.50 -11.08
C LEU A 375 22.31 7.16 -11.29
N THR A 376 21.98 6.16 -10.48
CA THR A 376 22.58 4.82 -10.50
C THR A 376 21.78 3.84 -11.38
N VAL A 377 20.65 4.29 -11.94
CA VAL A 377 19.75 3.55 -12.86
C VAL A 377 20.01 3.98 -14.30
#